data_AF-A0AA36J8E9-F1
#
_entry.id   AF-A0AA36J8E9-F1
#
_cell.length_a   1.000
_cell.length_b   1.000
_cell.length_c   1.000
_cell.angle_alpha   90.00
_cell.angle_beta   90.00
_cell.angle_gamma   90.00
#
_symmetry.space_group_name_H-M   'P 1'
#
loop_
_entity.id
_entity.type
_entity.pdbx_description
1 polymer ?
#
loop_
_entity_poly.entity_id
_entity_poly.type
_entity_poly.pdbx_seq_one_letter_code
_entity_poly.pdbx_strand_id
1 'polypeptide(L)'
;MDGEVGPGFKRWCIFLPRLVCEKVSLNSAYTLTRQQRNPAWFDQMRERLQLILQDCSLLQVSGKQCTPETGLDKAEELVLQSLLAAQGFLGNKQFHKAFVLGELCVQVADCITAPDLSFWPLLCRATLGNAYLRLRRFQEARQILEEALKLGAEEADSSCRAVLGACYYVLAHAELEEQRVDLAVDRVDAAIEEMEGHLWEISQSLEDKEVISSVFATAYHFRGHCDFVSDRFDVALSYYSRALKCLENHCDLGRDGDAMAVLIKHDIERAHCLKPK
;
A
#
# COMPACT_ATOMS: atom_id res chain seq x y z
N MET A 1 20.64 15.18 13.80
CA MET A 1 20.41 14.61 12.46
C MET A 1 19.21 13.72 12.66
N ASP A 2 18.02 14.26 12.40
CA ASP A 2 16.79 13.51 12.52
C ASP A 2 16.83 12.46 11.42
N GLY A 3 17.08 11.22 11.82
CA GLY A 3 17.21 10.09 10.90
C GLY A 3 15.82 9.74 10.41
N GLU A 4 15.51 10.05 9.15
CA GLU A 4 14.34 9.49 8.49
C GLU A 4 14.38 7.97 8.63
N VAL A 5 13.36 7.42 9.28
CA VAL A 5 13.21 5.99 9.50
C VAL A 5 12.63 5.39 8.22
N GLY A 6 13.52 4.99 7.29
CA GLY A 6 13.15 4.22 6.10
C GLY A 6 13.58 4.83 4.77
N PRO A 7 13.21 4.18 3.64
CA PRO A 7 13.53 4.67 2.31
C PRO A 7 12.76 5.96 2.02
N GLY A 8 13.39 6.91 1.32
CA GLY A 8 12.72 8.16 0.93
C GLY A 8 11.39 7.92 0.20
N PHE A 9 10.38 8.75 0.47
CA PHE A 9 8.98 8.58 0.07
C PHE A 9 8.76 8.09 -1.36
N LYS A 10 9.45 8.70 -2.33
CA LYS A 10 9.36 8.37 -3.76
C LYS A 10 9.59 6.89 -4.07
N ARG A 11 10.33 6.18 -3.22
CA ARG A 11 10.73 4.79 -3.43
C ARG A 11 9.62 3.80 -3.07
N TRP A 12 8.74 4.16 -2.13
CA TRP A 12 7.74 3.25 -1.58
C TRP A 12 6.30 3.75 -1.70
N CYS A 13 6.07 5.03 -2.03
CA CYS A 13 4.73 5.58 -2.21
C CYS A 13 3.91 4.87 -3.31
N ILE A 14 4.55 4.05 -4.15
CA ILE A 14 3.87 3.17 -5.11
C ILE A 14 2.94 2.14 -4.46
N PHE A 15 3.19 1.79 -3.20
CA PHE A 15 2.42 0.82 -2.44
C PHE A 15 1.21 1.43 -1.71
N LEU A 16 1.13 2.77 -1.66
CA LEU A 16 -0.02 3.47 -1.09
C LEU A 16 -1.25 3.36 -2.00
N PRO A 17 -2.46 3.33 -1.42
CA PRO A 17 -3.69 3.10 -2.17
C PRO A 17 -3.97 4.25 -3.12
N ARG A 18 -4.10 3.93 -4.41
CA ARG A 18 -4.48 4.86 -5.46
C ARG A 18 -5.46 4.21 -6.44
N LEU A 19 -6.57 4.89 -6.72
CA LEU A 19 -7.61 4.39 -7.63
C LEU A 19 -7.07 4.22 -9.05
N VAL A 20 -6.29 5.20 -9.50
CA VAL A 20 -5.57 5.19 -10.79
C VAL A 20 -4.11 5.45 -10.50
N CYS A 21 -3.23 4.64 -11.09
CA CYS A 21 -1.79 4.90 -11.03
C CYS A 21 -1.04 4.39 -12.27
N GLU A 22 -0.50 5.32 -13.05
CA GLU A 22 0.35 5.02 -14.20
C GLU A 22 1.62 4.27 -13.76
N LYS A 23 2.25 4.65 -12.64
CA LYS A 23 3.47 3.97 -12.14
C LYS A 23 3.24 2.49 -11.85
N VAL A 24 2.07 2.09 -11.32
CA VAL A 24 1.73 0.68 -11.08
C VAL A 24 1.55 -0.07 -12.41
N SER A 25 0.94 0.59 -13.40
CA SER A 25 0.76 0.04 -14.75
C SER A 25 2.11 -0.15 -15.46
N LEU A 26 2.99 0.86 -15.39
CA LEU A 26 4.36 0.81 -15.91
C LEU A 26 5.19 -0.27 -15.21
N ASN A 27 5.08 -0.40 -13.87
CA ASN A 27 5.77 -1.45 -13.13
C ASN A 27 5.31 -2.86 -13.57
N SER A 28 4.02 -3.02 -13.87
CA SER A 28 3.49 -4.27 -14.42
C SER A 28 4.08 -4.57 -15.80
N ALA A 29 4.09 -3.59 -16.71
CA ALA A 29 4.69 -3.76 -18.04
C ALA A 29 6.21 -4.03 -17.98
N TYR A 30 6.91 -3.34 -17.08
CA TYR A 30 8.33 -3.54 -16.81
C TYR A 30 8.60 -4.97 -16.35
N THR A 31 7.87 -5.44 -15.33
CA THR A 31 8.01 -6.79 -14.76
C THR A 31 7.78 -7.86 -15.83
N LEU A 32 6.75 -7.69 -16.68
CA LEU A 32 6.48 -8.61 -17.79
C LEU A 32 7.64 -8.66 -18.79
N THR A 33 8.11 -7.49 -19.23
CA THR A 33 9.23 -7.38 -20.18
C THR A 33 10.51 -7.96 -19.59
N ARG A 34 10.77 -7.72 -18.31
CA ARG A 34 11.95 -8.23 -17.59
C ARG A 34 11.92 -9.76 -17.51
N GLN A 35 10.78 -10.34 -17.15
CA GLN A 35 10.57 -11.79 -17.11
C GLN A 35 10.70 -12.45 -18.48
N GLN A 36 10.24 -11.80 -19.56
CA GLN A 36 10.38 -12.32 -20.92
C GLN A 36 11.85 -12.33 -21.38
N ARG A 37 12.61 -11.28 -21.04
CA ARG A 37 14.04 -11.19 -21.39
C ARG A 37 14.93 -12.09 -20.52
N ASN A 38 14.52 -12.34 -19.27
CA ASN A 38 15.22 -13.23 -18.35
C ASN A 38 14.19 -14.12 -17.63
N PRO A 39 13.89 -15.31 -18.17
CA PRO A 39 12.94 -16.24 -17.56
C PRO A 39 13.32 -16.67 -16.14
N ALA A 40 14.61 -16.69 -15.81
CA ALA A 40 15.14 -17.03 -14.48
C ALA A 40 15.08 -15.86 -13.48
N TRP A 41 14.63 -14.67 -13.89
CA TRP A 41 14.65 -13.48 -13.03
C TRP A 41 13.84 -13.67 -11.73
N PHE A 42 12.66 -14.28 -11.81
CA PHE A 42 11.87 -14.62 -10.62
C PHE A 42 12.62 -15.55 -9.66
N ASP A 43 13.19 -16.65 -10.18
CA ASP A 43 13.91 -17.62 -9.36
C ASP A 43 15.15 -16.99 -8.71
N GLN A 44 15.88 -16.14 -9.45
CA GLN A 44 17.03 -15.38 -8.93
C GLN A 44 16.63 -14.46 -7.77
N MET A 45 15.49 -13.77 -7.87
CA MET A 45 15.01 -12.92 -6.77
C MET A 45 14.61 -13.75 -5.55
N ARG A 46 13.89 -14.86 -5.77
CA ARG A 46 13.51 -15.81 -4.72
C ARG A 46 14.75 -16.36 -3.99
N GLU A 47 15.75 -16.82 -4.73
CA GLU A 47 16.99 -17.38 -4.19
C GLU A 47 17.77 -16.34 -3.38
N ARG A 48 17.84 -15.09 -3.85
CA ARG A 48 18.49 -14.01 -3.10
C ARG A 48 17.77 -13.71 -1.78
N LEU A 49 16.44 -13.68 -1.75
CA LEU A 49 15.69 -13.51 -0.50
C LEU A 49 15.90 -14.69 0.45
N GLN A 50 15.89 -15.92 -0.07
CA GLN A 50 16.15 -17.13 0.71
C GLN A 50 17.56 -17.14 1.31
N LEU A 51 18.57 -16.68 0.58
CA LEU A 51 19.93 -16.56 1.08
C LEU A 51 20.01 -15.58 2.26
N ILE A 52 19.37 -14.40 2.14
CA ILE A 52 19.30 -13.44 3.25
C ILE A 52 18.60 -14.05 4.46
N LEU A 53 17.50 -14.77 4.25
CA LEU A 53 16.77 -15.43 5.33
C LEU A 53 17.64 -16.48 6.05
N GLN A 54 18.42 -17.26 5.30
CA GLN A 54 19.39 -18.22 5.85
C GLN A 54 20.46 -17.50 6.67
N ASP A 55 21.03 -16.41 6.15
CA ASP A 55 22.04 -15.62 6.85
C ASP A 55 21.48 -15.02 8.15
N CYS A 56 20.25 -14.49 8.12
CA CYS A 56 19.57 -13.97 9.31
C CYS A 56 19.34 -15.07 10.35
N SER A 57 18.93 -16.26 9.91
CA SER A 57 18.72 -17.41 10.80
C SER A 57 20.02 -17.82 11.50
N LEU A 58 21.15 -17.82 10.77
CA LEU A 58 22.47 -18.09 11.34
C LEU A 58 22.90 -17.03 12.35
N LEU A 59 22.64 -15.75 12.05
CA LEU A 59 22.93 -14.64 12.96
C LEU A 59 22.13 -14.76 14.26
N GLN A 60 20.82 -15.03 14.17
CA GLN A 60 19.95 -15.25 15.32
C GLN A 60 20.45 -16.40 16.21
N VAL A 61 20.82 -17.55 15.62
CA VAL A 61 21.40 -18.69 16.37
C VAL A 61 22.72 -18.31 17.06
N SER A 62 23.51 -17.44 16.43
CA SER A 62 24.77 -16.95 17.01
C SER A 62 24.60 -15.82 18.04
N GLY A 63 23.37 -15.38 18.32
CA GLY A 63 23.07 -14.26 19.22
C GLY A 63 23.53 -12.89 18.67
N LYS A 64 23.80 -12.79 17.36
CA LYS A 64 24.19 -11.56 16.69
C LYS A 64 22.99 -10.93 16.02
N GLN A 65 22.88 -9.60 16.11
CA GLN A 65 21.89 -8.84 15.37
C GLN A 65 22.40 -8.50 13.97
N CYS A 66 21.49 -8.36 13.01
CA CYS A 66 21.78 -7.75 11.72
C CYS A 66 22.11 -6.26 11.93
N THR A 67 23.33 -5.85 11.63
CA THR A 67 23.76 -4.46 11.61
C THR A 67 23.93 -3.96 10.17
N PRO A 68 23.99 -2.64 9.93
CA PRO A 68 24.33 -2.09 8.61
C PRO A 68 25.60 -2.69 8.00
N GLU A 69 26.62 -2.92 8.83
CA GLU A 69 27.89 -3.54 8.44
C GLU A 69 27.72 -4.98 7.94
N THR A 70 26.70 -5.69 8.43
CA THR A 70 26.36 -7.05 7.97
C THR A 70 25.49 -7.08 6.71
N GLY A 71 25.16 -5.92 6.13
CA GLY A 71 24.41 -5.83 4.88
C GLY A 71 22.92 -5.55 5.02
N LEU A 72 22.48 -4.96 6.14
CA LEU A 72 21.08 -4.54 6.34
C LEU A 72 20.54 -3.74 5.15
N ASP A 73 21.27 -2.71 4.70
CA ASP A 73 20.88 -1.87 3.56
C ASP A 73 20.65 -2.67 2.27
N LYS A 74 21.43 -3.75 2.07
CA LYS A 74 21.26 -4.64 0.90
C LYS A 74 20.02 -5.51 1.03
N ALA A 75 19.66 -5.90 2.25
CA ALA A 75 18.44 -6.66 2.52
C ALA A 75 17.21 -5.79 2.31
N GLU A 76 17.20 -4.58 2.87
CA GLU A 76 16.14 -3.59 2.68
C GLU A 76 15.92 -3.25 1.20
N GLU A 77 17.01 -2.99 0.46
CA GLU A 77 16.97 -2.78 -0.99
C GLU A 77 16.35 -3.98 -1.72
N LEU A 78 16.75 -5.20 -1.35
CA LEU A 78 16.24 -6.40 -1.98
C LEU A 78 14.75 -6.61 -1.66
N VAL A 79 14.32 -6.34 -0.43
CA VAL A 79 12.92 -6.38 -0.02
C VAL A 79 12.11 -5.42 -0.88
N LEU A 80 12.54 -4.16 -1.01
CA LEU A 80 11.85 -3.16 -1.82
C LEU A 80 11.75 -3.57 -3.30
N GLN A 81 12.86 -4.02 -3.90
CA GLN A 81 12.87 -4.52 -5.28
C GLN A 81 11.93 -5.71 -5.47
N SER A 82 11.84 -6.57 -4.45
CA SER A 82 10.99 -7.76 -4.47
C SER A 82 9.51 -7.44 -4.29
N LEU A 83 9.17 -6.44 -3.46
CA LEU A 83 7.81 -5.91 -3.37
C LEU A 83 7.37 -5.26 -4.69
N LEU A 84 8.25 -4.50 -5.35
CA LEU A 84 7.99 -3.93 -6.68
C LEU A 84 7.72 -5.04 -7.71
N ALA A 85 8.57 -6.07 -7.74
CA ALA A 85 8.38 -7.21 -8.64
C ALA A 85 7.07 -7.97 -8.32
N ALA A 86 6.76 -8.18 -7.04
CA ALA A 86 5.52 -8.81 -6.60
C ALA A 86 4.28 -8.02 -7.07
N GLN A 87 4.28 -6.70 -6.91
CA GLN A 87 3.22 -5.82 -7.39
C GLN A 87 3.09 -5.89 -8.92
N GLY A 88 4.21 -5.94 -9.64
CA GLY A 88 4.21 -6.10 -11.09
C GLY A 88 3.67 -7.47 -11.53
N PHE A 89 4.03 -8.56 -10.84
CA PHE A 89 3.48 -9.90 -11.12
C PHE A 89 1.98 -9.93 -10.85
N LEU A 90 1.52 -9.27 -9.80
CA LEU A 90 0.11 -9.13 -9.45
C LEU A 90 -0.67 -8.38 -10.55
N GLY A 91 -0.12 -7.29 -11.10
CA GLY A 91 -0.68 -6.59 -12.27
C GLY A 91 -0.76 -7.46 -13.53
N ASN A 92 0.20 -8.37 -13.70
CA ASN A 92 0.22 -9.35 -14.79
C ASN A 92 -0.55 -10.65 -14.48
N LYS A 93 -1.33 -10.71 -13.39
CA LYS A 93 -2.09 -11.90 -12.95
C LYS A 93 -1.22 -13.14 -12.71
N GLN A 94 0.08 -12.98 -12.45
CA GLN A 94 1.02 -14.05 -12.07
C GLN A 94 1.01 -14.22 -10.53
N PHE A 95 -0.15 -14.57 -9.99
CA PHE A 95 -0.43 -14.54 -8.54
C PHE A 95 0.52 -15.39 -7.69
N HIS A 96 0.85 -16.60 -8.15
CA HIS A 96 1.78 -17.48 -7.42
C HIS A 96 3.13 -16.81 -7.18
N LYS A 97 3.70 -16.15 -8.21
CA LYS A 97 4.97 -15.43 -8.08
C LYS A 97 4.88 -14.23 -7.15
N ALA A 98 3.77 -13.48 -7.22
CA ALA A 98 3.53 -12.36 -6.34
C ALA A 98 3.49 -12.79 -4.87
N PHE A 99 2.82 -13.90 -4.54
CA PHE A 99 2.77 -14.41 -3.16
C PHE A 99 4.10 -14.95 -2.68
N VAL A 100 4.79 -15.76 -3.48
CA VAL A 100 6.09 -16.31 -3.07
C VAL A 100 7.07 -15.18 -2.73
N LEU A 101 7.11 -14.11 -3.53
CA LEU A 101 7.95 -12.95 -3.21
C LEU A 101 7.41 -12.18 -2.00
N GLY A 102 6.10 -11.94 -1.90
CA GLY A 102 5.50 -11.20 -0.79
C GLY A 102 5.70 -11.89 0.57
N GLU A 103 5.52 -13.22 0.64
CA GLU A 103 5.73 -14.02 1.84
C GLU A 103 7.20 -14.05 2.25
N LEU A 104 8.12 -14.18 1.29
CA LEU A 104 9.56 -14.07 1.56
C LEU A 104 9.96 -12.67 2.01
N CYS A 105 9.37 -11.61 1.46
CA CYS A 105 9.61 -10.25 1.93
C CYS A 105 9.18 -10.07 3.39
N VAL A 106 8.02 -10.60 3.79
CA VAL A 106 7.58 -10.57 5.20
C VAL A 106 8.58 -11.31 6.09
N GLN A 107 8.99 -12.51 5.73
CA GLN A 107 9.96 -13.30 6.52
C GLN A 107 11.31 -12.58 6.66
N VAL A 108 11.83 -12.02 5.55
CA VAL A 108 13.08 -11.26 5.59
C VAL A 108 12.92 -9.99 6.42
N ALA A 109 11.83 -9.24 6.26
CA ALA A 109 11.55 -8.04 7.05
C ALA A 109 11.50 -8.36 8.55
N ASP A 110 10.81 -9.42 8.96
CA ASP A 110 10.74 -9.85 10.35
C ASP A 110 12.12 -10.26 10.92
N CYS A 111 13.01 -10.76 10.07
CA CYS A 111 14.36 -11.16 10.46
C CYS A 111 15.33 -9.98 10.59
N ILE A 112 15.24 -8.97 9.72
CA ILE A 112 16.20 -7.87 9.66
C ILE A 112 15.81 -6.66 10.53
N THR A 113 14.57 -6.63 11.01
CA THR A 113 14.03 -5.50 11.75
C THR A 113 14.55 -5.46 13.19
N ALA A 114 15.14 -4.33 13.58
CA ALA A 114 15.42 -4.04 14.98
C ALA A 114 14.09 -3.76 15.73
N PRO A 115 14.04 -3.91 17.07
CA PRO A 115 12.83 -3.68 17.85
C PRO A 115 12.13 -2.33 17.60
N ASP A 116 12.90 -1.31 17.18
CA ASP A 116 12.43 0.06 16.99
C ASP A 116 12.18 0.43 15.49
N LEU A 117 12.19 -0.54 14.56
CA LEU A 117 12.17 -0.31 13.10
C LEU A 117 11.00 -1.01 12.38
N SER A 118 9.75 -0.69 12.69
CA SER A 118 8.61 -1.44 12.13
C SER A 118 8.28 -1.18 10.65
N PHE A 119 8.89 -0.19 9.99
CA PHE A 119 8.51 0.22 8.62
C PHE A 119 8.46 -0.94 7.62
N TRP A 120 9.51 -1.76 7.53
CA TRP A 120 9.59 -2.84 6.55
C TRP A 120 8.57 -3.97 6.81
N PRO A 121 8.44 -4.49 8.03
CA PRO A 121 7.37 -5.42 8.39
C PRO A 121 5.97 -4.91 8.05
N LEU A 122 5.68 -3.62 8.31
CA LEU A 122 4.40 -3.01 7.99
C LEU A 122 4.18 -2.96 6.48
N LEU A 123 5.16 -2.46 5.71
CA LEU A 123 5.04 -2.31 4.26
C LEU A 123 4.87 -3.67 3.55
N CYS A 124 5.61 -4.69 4.00
CA CYS A 124 5.51 -6.03 3.44
C CYS A 124 4.10 -6.63 3.68
N ARG A 125 3.58 -6.51 4.91
CA ARG A 125 2.24 -7.01 5.26
C ARG A 125 1.13 -6.24 4.56
N ALA A 126 1.23 -4.91 4.43
CA ALA A 126 0.30 -4.10 3.66
C ALA A 126 0.23 -4.57 2.20
N THR A 127 1.40 -4.78 1.59
CA THR A 127 1.51 -5.22 0.19
C THR A 127 0.97 -6.64 -0.01
N LEU A 128 1.32 -7.57 0.89
CA LEU A 128 0.85 -8.96 0.84
C LEU A 128 -0.67 -9.05 1.10
N GLY A 129 -1.19 -8.28 2.06
CA GLY A 129 -2.62 -8.18 2.34
C GLY A 129 -3.42 -7.69 1.12
N ASN A 130 -2.91 -6.67 0.42
CA ASN A 130 -3.50 -6.22 -0.84
C ASN A 130 -3.47 -7.31 -1.93
N ALA A 131 -2.40 -8.11 -2.00
CA ALA A 131 -2.33 -9.24 -2.91
C ALA A 131 -3.37 -10.32 -2.60
N TYR A 132 -3.59 -10.65 -1.32
CA TYR A 132 -4.65 -11.58 -0.91
C TYR A 132 -6.05 -11.02 -1.21
N LEU A 133 -6.30 -9.74 -0.94
CA LEU A 133 -7.55 -9.06 -1.28
C LEU A 133 -7.89 -9.18 -2.77
N ARG A 134 -6.92 -8.93 -3.66
CA ARG A 134 -7.13 -9.02 -5.12
C ARG A 134 -7.49 -10.41 -5.63
N LEU A 135 -7.29 -11.45 -4.81
CA LEU A 135 -7.73 -12.82 -5.09
C LEU A 135 -8.95 -13.25 -4.28
N ARG A 136 -9.61 -12.32 -3.59
CA ARG A 136 -10.75 -12.60 -2.71
C ARG A 136 -10.39 -13.60 -1.59
N ARG A 137 -9.11 -13.64 -1.19
CA ARG A 137 -8.62 -14.39 -0.02
C ARG A 137 -8.75 -13.52 1.23
N PHE A 138 -10.00 -13.18 1.57
CA PHE A 138 -10.31 -12.14 2.55
C PHE A 138 -9.84 -12.48 3.97
N GLN A 139 -9.90 -13.76 4.35
CA GLN A 139 -9.46 -14.20 5.68
C GLN A 139 -7.94 -14.02 5.84
N GLU A 140 -7.15 -14.42 4.86
CA GLU A 140 -5.69 -14.26 4.89
C GLU A 140 -5.29 -12.78 4.79
N ALA A 141 -6.00 -11.99 3.98
CA ALA A 141 -5.83 -10.54 3.94
C ALA A 141 -6.07 -9.91 5.32
N ARG A 142 -7.18 -10.26 5.99
CA ARG A 142 -7.50 -9.77 7.33
C ARG A 142 -6.43 -10.14 8.34
N GLN A 143 -6.03 -11.42 8.38
CA GLN A 143 -5.03 -11.89 9.32
C GLN A 143 -3.71 -11.12 9.19
N ILE A 144 -3.15 -11.03 7.98
CA ILE A 144 -1.84 -10.39 7.78
C ILE A 144 -1.89 -8.87 8.05
N LEU A 145 -3.02 -8.22 7.75
CA LEU A 145 -3.20 -6.78 7.98
C LEU A 145 -3.44 -6.46 9.45
N GLU A 146 -4.21 -7.28 10.17
CA GLU A 146 -4.38 -7.14 11.62
C GLU A 146 -3.08 -7.38 12.40
N GLU A 147 -2.23 -8.30 11.93
CA GLU A 147 -0.86 -8.46 12.46
C GLU A 147 -0.04 -7.18 12.25
N ALA A 148 -0.11 -6.54 11.09
CA ALA A 148 0.55 -5.27 10.83
C ALA A 148 0.03 -4.15 11.76
N LEU A 149 -1.28 -4.04 11.92
CA LEU A 149 -1.88 -3.04 12.82
C LEU A 149 -1.46 -3.25 14.29
N LYS A 150 -1.34 -4.49 14.75
CA LYS A 150 -0.82 -4.80 16.10
C LYS A 150 0.64 -4.41 16.24
N LEU A 151 1.45 -4.66 15.22
CA LEU A 151 2.86 -4.32 15.22
C LEU A 151 3.09 -2.80 15.28
N GLY A 152 2.29 -2.03 14.53
CA GLY A 152 2.43 -0.58 14.45
C GLY A 152 1.59 0.22 15.46
N ALA A 153 0.98 -0.41 16.46
CA ALA A 153 0.01 0.24 17.35
C ALA A 153 0.61 1.42 18.14
N GLU A 154 1.88 1.31 18.55
CA GLU A 154 2.60 2.32 19.33
C GLU A 154 3.55 3.18 18.47
N GLU A 155 3.50 3.01 17.15
CA GLU A 155 4.38 3.75 16.26
C GLU A 155 4.03 5.22 16.19
N ALA A 156 5.06 6.06 16.13
CA ALA A 156 4.95 7.50 15.98
C ALA A 156 5.56 8.03 14.67
N ASP A 157 6.33 7.21 13.95
CA ASP A 157 6.94 7.60 12.68
C ASP A 157 5.88 7.79 11.58
N SER A 158 5.88 8.97 10.94
CA SER A 158 4.88 9.35 9.95
C SER A 158 4.82 8.38 8.75
N SER A 159 5.96 7.79 8.34
CA SER A 159 5.98 6.79 7.27
C SER A 159 5.31 5.49 7.69
N CYS A 160 5.58 5.02 8.90
CA CYS A 160 4.92 3.85 9.49
C CYS A 160 3.41 4.08 9.61
N ARG A 161 2.98 5.26 10.11
CA ARG A 161 1.56 5.61 10.21
C ARG A 161 0.86 5.66 8.86
N ALA A 162 1.50 6.23 7.84
CA ALA A 162 0.96 6.22 6.48
C ALA A 162 0.77 4.78 5.93
N VAL A 163 1.69 3.86 6.23
CA VAL A 163 1.55 2.45 5.88
C VAL A 163 0.42 1.78 6.66
N LEU A 164 0.22 2.12 7.95
CA LEU A 164 -0.93 1.65 8.72
C LEU A 164 -2.26 2.16 8.14
N GLY A 165 -2.30 3.40 7.66
CA GLY A 165 -3.43 3.92 6.89
C GLY A 165 -3.71 3.06 5.67
N ALA A 166 -2.68 2.65 4.93
CA ALA A 166 -2.84 1.72 3.80
C ALA A 166 -3.37 0.35 4.25
N CYS A 167 -2.95 -0.18 5.40
CA CYS A 167 -3.49 -1.42 5.97
C CYS A 167 -4.98 -1.29 6.27
N TYR A 168 -5.40 -0.21 6.94
CA TYR A 168 -6.81 0.08 7.21
C TYR A 168 -7.64 0.19 5.94
N TYR A 169 -7.11 0.86 4.91
CA TYR A 169 -7.77 0.97 3.61
C TYR A 169 -8.00 -0.40 2.95
N VAL A 170 -6.98 -1.27 2.94
CA VAL A 170 -7.11 -2.61 2.36
C VAL A 170 -8.08 -3.48 3.16
N LEU A 171 -8.09 -3.37 4.49
CA LEU A 171 -9.10 -4.00 5.34
C LEU A 171 -10.50 -3.51 4.98
N ALA A 172 -10.70 -2.19 4.83
CA ALA A 172 -11.99 -1.61 4.48
C ALA A 172 -12.55 -2.18 3.16
N HIS A 173 -11.68 -2.40 2.16
CA HIS A 173 -12.05 -3.11 0.92
C HIS A 173 -12.49 -4.56 1.16
N ALA A 174 -11.74 -5.32 1.98
CA ALA A 174 -12.12 -6.69 2.30
C ALA A 174 -13.48 -6.75 3.01
N GLU A 175 -13.72 -5.84 3.95
CA GLU A 175 -15.00 -5.71 4.66
C GLU A 175 -16.15 -5.38 3.70
N LEU A 176 -15.95 -4.45 2.77
CA LEU A 176 -16.98 -4.06 1.81
C LEU A 176 -17.31 -5.20 0.83
N GLU A 177 -16.32 -5.92 0.31
CA GLU A 177 -16.53 -7.08 -0.58
C GLU A 177 -17.27 -8.23 0.13
N GLU A 178 -17.14 -8.35 1.45
CA GLU A 178 -17.89 -9.28 2.30
C GLU A 178 -19.23 -8.70 2.80
N GLN A 179 -19.67 -7.56 2.25
CA GLN A 179 -20.93 -6.87 2.58
C GLN A 179 -21.03 -6.39 4.04
N ARG A 180 -19.89 -6.20 4.72
CA ARG A 180 -19.80 -5.69 6.09
C ARG A 180 -19.60 -4.17 6.07
N VAL A 181 -20.62 -3.45 5.59
CA VAL A 181 -20.47 -2.02 5.23
C VAL A 181 -20.15 -1.13 6.42
N ASP A 182 -20.73 -1.38 7.60
CA ASP A 182 -20.42 -0.59 8.81
C ASP A 182 -18.94 -0.73 9.21
N LEU A 183 -18.42 -1.96 9.19
CA LEU A 183 -17.00 -2.21 9.44
C LEU A 183 -16.11 -1.59 8.36
N ALA A 184 -16.54 -1.63 7.09
CA ALA A 184 -15.80 -0.99 6.01
C ALA A 184 -15.67 0.52 6.26
N VAL A 185 -16.76 1.18 6.67
CA VAL A 185 -16.80 2.59 7.04
C VAL A 185 -15.82 2.91 8.17
N ASP A 186 -15.89 2.19 9.28
CA ASP A 186 -15.00 2.41 10.43
C ASP A 186 -13.52 2.27 10.01
N ARG A 187 -13.21 1.27 9.18
CA ARG A 187 -11.85 1.02 8.69
C ARG A 187 -11.35 2.12 7.74
N VAL A 188 -12.17 2.60 6.80
CA VAL A 188 -11.71 3.68 5.91
C VAL A 188 -11.64 5.03 6.64
N ASP A 189 -12.49 5.29 7.64
CA ASP A 189 -12.36 6.50 8.45
C ASP A 189 -11.04 6.49 9.26
N ALA A 190 -10.66 5.34 9.84
CA ALA A 190 -9.34 5.16 10.43
C ALA A 190 -8.21 5.34 9.40
N ALA A 191 -8.37 4.81 8.18
CA ALA A 191 -7.38 4.99 7.11
C ALA A 191 -7.16 6.47 6.76
N ILE A 192 -8.25 7.26 6.68
CA ILE A 192 -8.21 8.69 6.40
C ILE A 192 -7.49 9.42 7.54
N GLU A 193 -7.82 9.12 8.80
CA GLU A 193 -7.19 9.73 9.97
C GLU A 193 -5.67 9.54 9.97
N GLU A 194 -5.21 8.30 9.79
CA GLU A 194 -3.78 7.97 9.71
C GLU A 194 -3.07 8.71 8.58
N MET A 195 -3.69 8.73 7.39
CA MET A 195 -3.08 9.35 6.23
C MET A 195 -3.02 10.87 6.37
N GLU A 196 -4.10 11.51 6.84
CA GLU A 196 -4.19 12.98 6.93
C GLU A 196 -3.26 13.54 8.00
N GLY A 197 -3.11 12.82 9.10
CA GLY A 197 -2.20 13.20 10.18
C GLY A 197 -0.73 13.20 9.75
N HIS A 198 -0.34 12.35 8.80
CA HIS A 198 1.07 11.97 8.65
C HIS A 198 1.65 12.09 7.24
N LEU A 199 0.87 11.90 6.16
CA LEU A 199 1.44 11.91 4.80
C LEU A 199 2.08 13.25 4.43
N TRP A 200 1.52 14.37 4.88
CA TRP A 200 2.07 15.70 4.61
C TRP A 200 3.40 15.95 5.33
N GLU A 201 3.70 15.23 6.41
CA GLU A 201 4.95 15.38 7.17
C GLU A 201 6.11 14.70 6.45
N ILE A 202 5.83 13.62 5.70
CA ILE A 202 6.84 12.77 5.06
C ILE A 202 7.55 13.49 3.90
N SER A 203 6.83 14.32 3.12
CA SER A 203 7.47 15.07 2.03
C SER A 203 6.76 16.37 1.70
N GLN A 204 7.59 17.38 1.39
CA GLN A 204 7.16 18.70 0.92
C GLN A 204 7.43 18.94 -0.57
N SER A 205 7.98 17.95 -1.28
CA SER A 205 8.29 18.10 -2.71
C SER A 205 7.01 18.16 -3.54
N LEU A 206 7.01 18.96 -4.61
CA LEU A 206 5.82 19.17 -5.43
C LEU A 206 5.30 17.85 -6.04
N GLU A 207 6.19 17.01 -6.55
CA GLU A 207 5.86 15.68 -7.09
C GLU A 207 5.21 14.77 -6.04
N ASP A 208 5.64 14.88 -4.78
CA ASP A 208 5.09 14.05 -3.71
C ASP A 208 3.71 14.55 -3.26
N LYS A 209 3.46 15.87 -3.34
CA LYS A 209 2.13 16.44 -3.07
C LYS A 209 1.05 15.91 -4.01
N GLU A 210 1.38 15.65 -5.27
CA GLU A 210 0.46 15.01 -6.21
C GLU A 210 0.11 13.58 -5.75
N VAL A 211 1.13 12.79 -5.41
CA VAL A 211 0.94 11.41 -4.93
C VAL A 211 0.10 11.40 -3.66
N ILE A 212 0.42 12.26 -2.69
CA ILE A 212 -0.32 12.39 -1.43
C ILE A 212 -1.78 12.77 -1.71
N SER A 213 -2.03 13.71 -2.61
CA SER A 213 -3.39 14.14 -2.97
C SER A 213 -4.19 13.04 -3.66
N SER A 214 -3.55 12.24 -4.51
CA SER A 214 -4.16 11.06 -5.13
C SER A 214 -4.51 9.98 -4.10
N VAL A 215 -3.67 9.78 -3.09
CA VAL A 215 -3.94 8.86 -1.97
C VAL A 215 -5.16 9.34 -1.17
N PHE A 216 -5.23 10.64 -0.81
CA PHE A 216 -6.41 11.19 -0.14
C PHE A 216 -7.68 11.10 -0.96
N ALA A 217 -7.61 11.49 -2.23
CA ALA A 217 -8.74 11.37 -3.14
C ALA A 217 -9.24 9.92 -3.21
N THR A 218 -8.34 8.94 -3.11
CA THR A 218 -8.68 7.51 -3.16
C THR A 218 -9.40 7.08 -1.89
N ALA A 219 -8.89 7.47 -0.72
CA ALA A 219 -9.53 7.16 0.55
C ALA A 219 -10.92 7.82 0.66
N TYR A 220 -11.03 9.10 0.29
CA TYR A 220 -12.32 9.81 0.27
C TYR A 220 -13.31 9.25 -0.73
N HIS A 221 -12.87 8.93 -1.95
CA HIS A 221 -13.72 8.26 -2.94
C HIS A 221 -14.24 6.94 -2.39
N PHE A 222 -13.37 6.11 -1.80
CA PHE A 222 -13.79 4.83 -1.23
C PHE A 222 -14.76 4.99 -0.05
N ARG A 223 -14.55 5.98 0.82
CA ARG A 223 -15.50 6.30 1.90
C ARG A 223 -16.86 6.71 1.37
N GLY A 224 -16.89 7.55 0.33
CA GLY A 224 -18.12 7.92 -0.37
C GLY A 224 -18.79 6.73 -1.04
N HIS A 225 -18.01 5.78 -1.56
CA HIS A 225 -18.52 4.54 -2.13
C HIS A 225 -19.21 3.66 -1.08
N CYS A 226 -18.67 3.56 0.13
CA CYS A 226 -19.32 2.84 1.24
C CYS A 226 -20.70 3.43 1.58
N ASP A 227 -20.81 4.76 1.63
CA ASP A 227 -22.09 5.44 1.84
C ASP A 227 -23.06 5.26 0.67
N PHE A 228 -22.54 5.30 -0.55
CA PHE A 228 -23.32 5.09 -1.76
C PHE A 228 -23.97 3.69 -1.76
N VAL A 229 -23.21 2.66 -1.37
CA VAL A 229 -23.73 1.27 -1.24
C VAL A 229 -24.77 1.15 -0.11
N SER A 230 -24.75 2.06 0.86
CA SER A 230 -25.71 2.12 1.97
C SER A 230 -26.89 3.06 1.71
N ASP A 231 -27.10 3.50 0.46
CA ASP A 231 -28.12 4.49 0.06
C ASP A 231 -28.03 5.84 0.80
N ARG A 232 -26.88 6.15 1.42
CA ARG A 232 -26.60 7.44 2.09
C ARG A 232 -26.04 8.46 1.10
N PHE A 233 -26.80 8.75 0.05
CA PHE A 233 -26.31 9.53 -1.11
C PHE A 233 -25.78 10.93 -0.76
N ASP A 234 -26.38 11.62 0.22
CA ASP A 234 -25.90 12.94 0.64
C ASP A 234 -24.50 12.89 1.25
N VAL A 235 -24.22 11.87 2.06
CA VAL A 235 -22.91 11.66 2.67
C VAL A 235 -21.90 11.24 1.60
N ALA A 236 -22.31 10.34 0.69
CA ALA A 236 -21.49 9.91 -0.44
C ALA A 236 -21.04 11.09 -1.33
N LEU A 237 -21.98 11.98 -1.70
CA LEU A 237 -21.71 13.17 -2.50
C LEU A 237 -20.76 14.15 -1.79
N SER A 238 -20.86 14.26 -0.46
CA SER A 238 -19.93 15.08 0.33
C SER A 238 -18.50 14.54 0.24
N TYR A 239 -18.31 13.24 0.38
CA TYR A 239 -17.00 12.60 0.28
C TYR A 239 -16.43 12.61 -1.15
N TYR A 240 -17.25 12.37 -2.18
CA TYR A 240 -16.81 12.52 -3.56
C TYR A 240 -16.37 13.95 -3.88
N SER A 241 -17.06 14.94 -3.34
CA SER A 241 -16.69 16.36 -3.49
C SER A 241 -15.35 16.67 -2.79
N ARG A 242 -15.10 16.09 -1.60
CA ARG A 242 -13.79 16.17 -0.92
C ARG A 242 -12.69 15.53 -1.77
N ALA A 243 -12.96 14.35 -2.34
CA ALA A 243 -12.02 13.65 -3.21
C ALA A 243 -11.63 14.51 -4.44
N LEU A 244 -12.60 15.13 -5.11
CA LEU A 244 -12.32 16.04 -6.23
C LEU A 244 -11.50 17.26 -5.79
N LYS A 245 -11.84 17.86 -4.64
CA LYS A 245 -11.11 19.02 -4.12
C LYS A 245 -9.64 18.70 -3.84
N CYS A 246 -9.33 17.49 -3.35
CA CYS A 246 -7.94 17.04 -3.19
C CYS A 246 -7.19 17.04 -4.52
N LEU A 247 -7.83 16.59 -5.60
CA LEU A 247 -7.23 16.56 -6.93
C LEU A 247 -7.09 17.96 -7.53
N GLU A 248 -8.11 18.83 -7.40
CA GLU A 248 -8.10 20.19 -7.96
C GLU A 248 -7.00 21.08 -7.38
N ASN A 249 -6.65 20.89 -6.10
CA ASN A 249 -5.57 21.65 -5.47
C ASN A 249 -4.18 21.32 -6.04
N HIS A 250 -4.06 20.21 -6.79
CA HIS A 250 -2.80 19.65 -7.27
C HIS A 250 -2.92 19.08 -8.70
N CYS A 251 -3.91 19.53 -9.47
CA CYS A 251 -4.26 18.96 -10.78
C CYS A 251 -3.27 19.34 -11.88
N ASP A 252 -2.41 20.31 -11.64
CA ASP A 252 -1.37 20.76 -12.56
C ASP A 252 -0.17 19.80 -12.65
N LEU A 253 -0.15 18.74 -11.85
CA LEU A 253 1.07 17.95 -11.62
C LEU A 253 1.14 16.64 -12.42
N GLY A 254 0.02 16.03 -12.83
CA GLY A 254 0.08 14.79 -13.61
C GLY A 254 -1.26 14.20 -14.10
N ARG A 255 -1.15 13.20 -15.00
CA ARG A 255 -2.27 12.59 -15.73
C ARG A 255 -3.15 11.68 -14.88
N ASP A 256 -2.61 11.13 -13.80
CA ASP A 256 -3.34 10.23 -12.91
C ASP A 256 -4.52 10.97 -12.24
N GLY A 257 -4.32 12.25 -11.91
CA GLY A 257 -5.37 13.11 -11.33
C GLY A 257 -6.57 13.32 -12.25
N ASP A 258 -6.34 13.58 -13.55
CA ASP A 258 -7.42 13.75 -14.52
C ASP A 258 -8.25 12.48 -14.70
N ALA A 259 -7.59 11.34 -14.88
CA ALA A 259 -8.26 10.05 -15.02
C ALA A 259 -9.10 9.71 -13.78
N MET A 260 -8.57 10.01 -12.59
CA MET A 260 -9.28 9.81 -11.34
C MET A 260 -10.47 10.77 -11.18
N ALA A 261 -10.32 12.04 -11.55
CA ALA A 261 -11.39 13.03 -11.47
C ALA A 261 -12.57 12.66 -12.38
N VAL A 262 -12.32 12.08 -13.56
CA VAL A 262 -13.37 11.55 -14.45
C VAL A 262 -14.18 10.45 -13.76
N LEU A 263 -13.51 9.50 -13.09
CA LEU A 263 -14.20 8.42 -12.36
C LEU A 263 -15.08 8.96 -11.22
N ILE A 264 -14.54 9.90 -10.43
CA ILE A 264 -15.29 10.49 -9.30
C ILE A 264 -16.50 11.28 -9.82
N LYS A 265 -16.35 12.06 -10.90
CA LYS A 265 -17.46 12.81 -11.51
C LYS A 265 -18.57 11.89 -11.98
N HIS A 266 -18.23 10.77 -12.61
CA HIS A 266 -19.20 9.76 -13.02
C HIS A 266 -19.98 9.19 -11.81
N ASP A 267 -19.29 8.91 -10.69
CA ASP A 267 -19.96 8.39 -9.49
C ASP A 267 -20.85 9.44 -8.80
N ILE A 268 -20.48 10.73 -8.87
CA ILE A 268 -21.34 11.85 -8.44
C ILE A 268 -22.63 11.91 -9.28
N GLU A 269 -22.50 11.86 -10.61
CA GLU A 269 -23.66 11.85 -11.53
C GLU A 269 -24.59 10.67 -11.21
N ARG A 270 -24.03 9.48 -11.02
CA ARG A 270 -24.78 8.28 -10.65
C ARG A 270 -25.50 8.44 -9.31
N ALA A 271 -24.84 9.01 -8.29
CA ALA A 271 -25.46 9.27 -6.99
C ALA A 271 -26.61 10.27 -7.09
N HIS A 272 -26.48 11.32 -7.89
CA HIS A 272 -27.58 12.26 -8.15
C HIS A 272 -28.77 11.61 -8.84
N CYS A 273 -28.55 10.70 -9.79
CA CYS A 273 -29.63 9.99 -10.48
C CYS A 273 -30.42 9.04 -9.57
N LEU A 274 -29.76 8.41 -8.59
CA LEU A 274 -30.38 7.42 -7.70
C LEU A 274 -30.95 8.04 -6.42
N LYS A 275 -30.52 9.25 -6.05
CA LYS A 275 -31.04 9.95 -4.88
C LYS A 275 -32.57 10.14 -5.00
N PRO A 276 -33.37 9.63 -4.05
CA PRO A 276 -34.81 9.84 -4.06
C PRO A 276 -35.12 11.34 -3.97
N LYS A 277 -36.12 11.78 -4.74
CA LYS A 277 -36.58 13.18 -4.79
C LYS A 277 -37.29 13.61 -3.51
#